data_AF-A0A9E3X0E6-F1
#
_entry.id   AF-A0A9E3X0E6-F1
#
_cell.length_a   1.000
_cell.length_b   1.000
_cell.length_c   1.000
_cell.angle_alpha   90.00
_cell.angle_beta   90.00
_cell.angle_gamma   90.00
#
_symmetry.space_group_name_H-M   'P 1'
#
loop_
_entity.id
_entity.type
_entity.pdbx_description
1 polymer ?
#
loop_
_entity_poly.entity_id
_entity_poly.type
_entity_poly.pdbx_seq_one_letter_code
_entity_poly.pdbx_strand_id
1 'polypeptide(L)'
;PQTVSPAAYDDEPAGQMTLVISRSRPLMLHNITVAAQWNVESDAAYATELQKNLIRASELFYDFTDGQMALGTVTVYQNYEKWDDADVWLFANNNLRPEAEIGGMVDTPTVDPVWDGTAGKHKLVYDPGRAYMGATWNRFGLPGIPAPGTVDVDTSDDWAAVLAHELGHYLLFLDDTYYRFANDFVIEAVYDCTGSAMGWVYYSENTEFVFDDKHWADHCLSTASNAQLQRDEWRTIKTWYPWVVEQSVEDLGPAALPAGVTKVQFVTPTGAKAVLNDQFFTLDYRDSETASVEARALIFRDDRVIDQGKPSEGTTKIELHGAQEGDRFCVIDIDDHPIAPKTPRNQYGCEALTPGDQTLFLEKDKEWAPLVTVEPVTPTIAGGTTLVISVTQPLGDSEILKARLYPEHEQGSTEVTLEGKAGKYAGTFDLPFTPAAYVQLFIDEFEAPDGTDPRREAIVDFGVGGGGLPGPKHNVGFAPIVSSSDGRAFFVVPRGLMLESGQFIALQSMAGTPLLPDDFSVVNQSYRLIAYPKSLVTEGSINIRFTADLLTQAAAQVGEDKYRLYFWDGLRWRQLKTTLTTEPDGNWLASAQSEGAGVYALLTPTLDTTNPTTSTLYLPIIQR
;
A
#
# COMPACT_ATOMS: atom_id res chain seq x y z
N PRO A 1 32.22 -4.77 -35.56
CA PRO A 1 31.30 -4.15 -34.57
C PRO A 1 30.96 -2.72 -35.02
N GLN A 2 29.68 -2.45 -35.27
CA GLN A 2 29.19 -1.09 -35.48
C GLN A 2 28.73 -0.57 -34.12
N THR A 3 29.20 0.60 -33.73
CA THR A 3 28.66 1.33 -32.58
C THR A 3 27.40 2.04 -33.04
N VAL A 4 26.29 1.85 -32.34
CA VAL A 4 25.03 2.58 -32.53
C VAL A 4 24.81 3.49 -31.33
N SER A 5 24.11 4.61 -31.51
CA SER A 5 23.66 5.45 -30.39
C SER A 5 22.52 4.77 -29.62
N PRO A 6 22.31 5.05 -28.32
CA PRO A 6 21.17 4.55 -27.55
C PRO A 6 19.83 4.75 -28.28
N ALA A 7 19.56 5.96 -28.79
CA ALA A 7 18.35 6.23 -29.58
C ALA A 7 18.22 5.38 -30.87
N ALA A 8 19.33 4.92 -31.47
CA ALA A 8 19.30 4.06 -32.66
C ALA A 8 19.24 2.57 -32.30
N TYR A 9 19.41 2.25 -31.01
CA TYR A 9 19.26 0.92 -30.44
C TYR A 9 17.79 0.65 -30.09
N ASP A 10 17.08 1.66 -29.56
CA ASP A 10 15.69 1.53 -29.10
C ASP A 10 14.66 1.40 -30.25
N ASP A 11 15.03 1.76 -31.49
CA ASP A 11 14.17 1.76 -32.70
C ASP A 11 14.12 0.40 -33.47
N GLU A 12 14.31 -0.74 -32.78
CA GLU A 12 14.54 -2.09 -33.30
C GLU A 12 15.88 -2.31 -34.05
N PRO A 13 16.84 -3.06 -33.46
CA PRO A 13 18.12 -3.31 -34.10
C PRO A 13 17.99 -4.35 -35.22
N ALA A 14 18.10 -3.90 -36.48
CA ALA A 14 18.26 -4.77 -37.63
C ALA A 14 19.65 -5.46 -37.63
N GLY A 15 19.87 -6.48 -36.78
CA GLY A 15 21.14 -7.22 -36.74
C GLY A 15 21.31 -8.22 -35.58
N GLN A 16 22.39 -9.02 -35.65
CA GLN A 16 22.80 -9.89 -34.55
C GLN A 16 23.44 -9.06 -33.43
N MET A 17 22.82 -9.06 -32.24
CA MET A 17 23.40 -8.47 -31.04
C MET A 17 24.35 -9.44 -30.33
N THR A 18 25.45 -8.92 -29.81
CA THR A 18 26.42 -9.67 -29.02
C THR A 18 26.58 -9.01 -27.67
N LEU A 19 26.04 -9.64 -26.63
CA LEU A 19 26.26 -9.23 -25.25
C LEU A 19 27.67 -9.65 -24.82
N VAL A 20 28.50 -8.69 -24.39
CA VAL A 20 29.89 -8.92 -23.98
C VAL A 20 30.00 -8.89 -22.47
N ILE A 21 30.05 -10.08 -21.85
CA ILE A 21 30.21 -10.25 -20.41
C ILE A 21 31.70 -10.43 -20.09
N SER A 22 32.21 -9.65 -19.15
CA SER A 22 33.62 -9.71 -18.73
C SER A 22 33.79 -9.25 -17.28
N ARG A 23 34.99 -9.38 -16.71
CA ARG A 23 35.27 -8.83 -15.36
C ARG A 23 35.11 -7.31 -15.26
N SER A 24 35.26 -6.59 -16.37
CA SER A 24 35.07 -5.13 -16.43
C SER A 24 33.66 -4.73 -16.89
N ARG A 25 32.80 -5.71 -17.20
CA ARG A 25 31.40 -5.55 -17.62
C ARG A 25 30.62 -6.77 -17.13
N PRO A 26 30.46 -6.92 -15.81
CA PRO A 26 29.77 -8.08 -15.27
C PRO A 26 28.27 -7.96 -15.55
N LEU A 27 27.58 -9.10 -15.57
CA LEU A 27 26.13 -9.14 -15.61
C LEU A 27 25.64 -10.26 -14.70
N MET A 28 24.82 -9.91 -13.71
CA MET A 28 24.08 -10.86 -12.88
C MET A 28 22.63 -10.93 -13.33
N LEU A 29 22.12 -12.15 -13.46
CA LEU A 29 20.71 -12.38 -13.74
C LEU A 29 20.06 -12.99 -12.50
N HIS A 30 19.10 -12.27 -11.92
CA HIS A 30 18.29 -12.76 -10.81
C HIS A 30 17.10 -13.54 -11.35
N ASN A 31 16.99 -14.80 -10.97
CA ASN A 31 15.73 -15.52 -11.17
C ASN A 31 14.83 -15.19 -9.99
N ILE A 32 13.59 -14.82 -10.27
CA ILE A 32 12.58 -14.55 -9.25
C ILE A 32 11.32 -15.35 -9.49
N THR A 33 10.55 -15.52 -8.44
CA THR A 33 9.27 -16.18 -8.37
C THR A 33 8.22 -15.16 -7.96
N VAL A 34 7.14 -15.12 -8.73
CA VAL A 34 5.97 -14.28 -8.46
C VAL A 34 4.83 -15.24 -8.13
N ALA A 35 4.13 -15.01 -7.02
CA ALA A 35 2.89 -15.73 -6.72
C ALA A 35 1.71 -14.77 -6.80
N ALA A 36 0.68 -15.14 -7.58
CA ALA A 36 -0.54 -14.36 -7.73
C ALA A 36 -1.71 -14.95 -6.93
N GLN A 37 -2.57 -14.10 -6.37
CA GLN A 37 -3.75 -14.54 -5.60
C GLN A 37 -4.82 -15.22 -6.48
N TRP A 38 -4.79 -14.99 -7.79
CA TRP A 38 -5.76 -15.53 -8.76
C TRP A 38 -5.06 -16.20 -9.95
N ASN A 39 -5.89 -16.76 -10.84
CA ASN A 39 -5.44 -17.36 -12.09
C ASN A 39 -5.24 -16.28 -13.14
N VAL A 40 -4.04 -15.73 -13.25
CA VAL A 40 -3.69 -14.68 -14.20
C VAL A 40 -3.96 -15.08 -15.66
N GLU A 41 -3.60 -16.30 -16.07
CA GLU A 41 -3.76 -16.79 -17.45
C GLU A 41 -5.22 -16.95 -17.88
N SER A 42 -6.16 -16.85 -16.95
CA SER A 42 -7.59 -16.85 -17.28
C SER A 42 -8.04 -15.54 -17.96
N ASP A 43 -7.27 -14.46 -17.79
CA ASP A 43 -7.37 -13.23 -18.57
C ASP A 43 -6.11 -13.08 -19.45
N ALA A 44 -6.26 -13.40 -20.73
CA ALA A 44 -5.16 -13.35 -21.68
C ALA A 44 -4.62 -11.93 -21.90
N ALA A 45 -5.45 -10.89 -21.75
CA ALA A 45 -5.02 -9.50 -21.91
C ALA A 45 -4.15 -9.09 -20.72
N TYR A 46 -4.62 -9.35 -19.50
CA TYR A 46 -3.84 -9.08 -18.29
C TYR A 46 -2.54 -9.90 -18.25
N ALA A 47 -2.58 -11.19 -18.56
CA ALA A 47 -1.37 -12.03 -18.58
C ALA A 47 -0.32 -11.50 -19.58
N THR A 48 -0.76 -11.02 -20.75
CA THR A 48 0.11 -10.39 -21.75
C THR A 48 0.73 -9.10 -21.20
N GLU A 49 -0.08 -8.27 -20.51
CA GLU A 49 0.39 -7.01 -19.97
C GLU A 49 1.35 -7.21 -18.78
N LEU A 50 1.03 -8.12 -17.86
CA LEU A 50 1.93 -8.49 -16.77
C LEU A 50 3.26 -9.01 -17.31
N GLN A 51 3.25 -9.84 -18.36
CA GLN A 51 4.48 -10.30 -19.01
C GLN A 51 5.32 -9.13 -19.53
N LYS A 52 4.71 -8.15 -20.21
CA LYS A 52 5.43 -6.96 -20.69
C LYS A 52 5.99 -6.16 -19.52
N ASN A 53 5.20 -5.91 -18.49
CA ASN A 53 5.60 -5.14 -17.32
C ASN A 53 6.77 -5.80 -16.56
N LEU A 54 6.78 -7.13 -16.42
CA LEU A 54 7.89 -7.87 -15.81
C LEU A 54 9.18 -7.77 -16.65
N ILE A 55 9.07 -7.80 -17.98
CA ILE A 55 10.21 -7.59 -18.87
C ILE A 55 10.69 -6.14 -18.75
N ARG A 56 9.78 -5.16 -18.78
CA ARG A 56 10.08 -3.74 -18.69
C ARG A 56 10.73 -3.38 -17.35
N ALA A 57 10.26 -3.95 -16.25
CA ALA A 57 10.89 -3.80 -14.93
C ALA A 57 12.33 -4.32 -14.93
N SER A 58 12.60 -5.42 -15.63
CA SER A 58 13.97 -5.93 -15.80
C SER A 58 14.86 -5.02 -16.65
N GLU A 59 14.30 -4.32 -17.64
CA GLU A 59 15.03 -3.36 -18.46
C GLU A 59 15.39 -2.11 -17.65
N LEU A 60 14.43 -1.58 -16.89
CA LEU A 60 14.65 -0.45 -15.98
C LEU A 60 15.67 -0.83 -14.89
N PHE A 61 15.55 -2.00 -14.28
CA PHE A 61 16.53 -2.45 -13.29
C PHE A 61 17.95 -2.63 -13.86
N TYR A 62 18.04 -3.02 -15.13
CA TYR A 62 19.31 -3.07 -15.85
C TYR A 62 19.90 -1.69 -16.10
N ASP A 63 19.07 -0.73 -16.47
CA ASP A 63 19.46 0.67 -16.61
C ASP A 63 19.94 1.25 -15.27
N PHE A 64 19.14 1.07 -14.21
CA PHE A 64 19.43 1.56 -12.85
C PHE A 64 20.79 1.07 -12.32
N THR A 65 21.22 -0.13 -12.74
CA THR A 65 22.48 -0.77 -12.32
C THR A 65 23.63 -0.58 -13.30
N ASP A 66 23.55 0.40 -14.20
CA ASP A 66 24.54 0.67 -15.24
C ASP A 66 24.88 -0.60 -16.05
N GLY A 67 23.84 -1.39 -16.36
CA GLY A 67 23.92 -2.62 -17.13
C GLY A 67 24.52 -3.83 -16.42
N GLN A 68 24.57 -3.84 -15.08
CA GLN A 68 25.26 -4.90 -14.32
C GLN A 68 24.32 -5.95 -13.73
N MET A 69 23.03 -5.68 -13.60
CA MET A 69 22.06 -6.62 -13.06
C MET A 69 20.75 -6.58 -13.85
N ALA A 70 20.11 -7.73 -14.05
CA ALA A 70 18.80 -7.81 -14.67
C ALA A 70 18.05 -9.03 -14.11
N LEU A 71 16.79 -9.22 -14.51
CA LEU A 71 16.08 -10.46 -14.26
C LEU A 71 16.43 -11.50 -15.33
N GLY A 72 16.61 -12.75 -14.89
CA GLY A 72 16.73 -13.92 -15.73
C GLY A 72 15.36 -14.54 -15.98
N THR A 73 15.11 -15.69 -15.37
CA THR A 73 13.80 -16.35 -15.42
C THR A 73 12.88 -15.81 -14.33
N VAL A 74 11.73 -15.28 -14.72
CA VAL A 74 10.62 -14.90 -13.84
C VAL A 74 9.55 -15.99 -13.92
N THR A 75 9.30 -16.69 -12.82
CA THR A 75 8.30 -17.77 -12.77
C THR A 75 7.05 -17.28 -12.05
N VAL A 76 5.93 -17.19 -12.75
CA VAL A 76 4.65 -16.76 -12.20
C VAL A 76 3.82 -17.98 -11.82
N TYR A 77 3.70 -18.21 -10.52
CA TYR A 77 2.73 -19.14 -9.92
C TYR A 77 1.42 -18.41 -9.66
N GLN A 78 0.32 -19.15 -9.68
CA GLN A 78 -1.04 -18.59 -9.73
C GLN A 78 -1.93 -19.27 -8.69
N ASN A 79 -3.06 -18.64 -8.33
CA ASN A 79 -3.99 -19.16 -7.31
C ASN A 79 -3.33 -19.54 -5.98
N TYR A 80 -2.47 -18.68 -5.43
CA TYR A 80 -1.72 -18.92 -4.20
C TYR A 80 -0.73 -20.11 -4.27
N GLU A 81 -0.48 -20.72 -5.43
CA GLU A 81 0.62 -21.68 -5.55
C GLU A 81 1.93 -20.97 -5.24
N LYS A 82 2.78 -21.60 -4.41
CA LYS A 82 4.08 -21.06 -3.98
C LYS A 82 4.03 -19.70 -3.27
N TRP A 83 2.88 -19.31 -2.72
CA TRP A 83 2.72 -18.03 -2.02
C TRP A 83 3.84 -17.76 -1.00
N ASP A 84 4.01 -18.62 0.01
CA ASP A 84 4.99 -18.38 1.08
C ASP A 84 6.47 -18.45 0.64
N ASP A 85 6.75 -19.05 -0.52
CA ASP A 85 8.11 -19.24 -1.06
C ASP A 85 8.49 -18.15 -2.09
N ALA A 86 7.55 -17.25 -2.45
CA ALA A 86 7.74 -16.32 -3.56
C ALA A 86 8.52 -15.05 -3.19
N ASP A 87 9.33 -14.57 -4.12
CA ASP A 87 10.07 -13.31 -4.00
C ASP A 87 9.13 -12.08 -4.13
N VAL A 88 8.06 -12.23 -4.93
CA VAL A 88 7.05 -11.19 -5.16
C VAL A 88 5.65 -11.74 -4.92
N TRP A 89 4.88 -11.05 -4.09
CA TRP A 89 3.45 -11.28 -3.90
C TRP A 89 2.63 -10.34 -4.78
N LEU A 90 1.86 -10.91 -5.69
CA LEU A 90 0.96 -10.18 -6.59
C LEU A 90 -0.48 -10.29 -6.08
N PHE A 91 -0.97 -9.17 -5.54
CA PHE A 91 -2.31 -9.04 -4.97
C PHE A 91 -3.33 -8.70 -6.05
N ALA A 92 -4.57 -9.17 -5.89
CA ALA A 92 -5.69 -8.77 -6.75
C ALA A 92 -6.12 -7.30 -6.51
N ASN A 93 -5.65 -6.70 -5.42
CA ASN A 93 -6.00 -5.35 -4.99
C ASN A 93 -5.48 -4.30 -6.01
N ASN A 94 -6.40 -3.51 -6.57
CA ASN A 94 -6.11 -2.45 -7.54
C ASN A 94 -5.62 -1.12 -6.93
N ASN A 95 -5.55 -1.06 -5.60
CA ASN A 95 -5.20 0.12 -4.81
C ASN A 95 -4.10 -0.20 -3.78
N LEU A 96 -3.44 -1.35 -3.90
CA LEU A 96 -2.29 -1.68 -3.07
C LEU A 96 -1.09 -0.82 -3.47
N ARG A 97 -0.49 -0.17 -2.49
CA ARG A 97 0.78 0.53 -2.69
C ARG A 97 1.93 -0.49 -2.75
N PRO A 98 2.78 -0.44 -3.78
CA PRO A 98 4.00 -1.24 -3.84
C PRO A 98 4.92 -0.94 -2.66
N GLU A 99 5.55 -2.01 -2.16
CA GLU A 99 6.55 -1.95 -1.10
C GLU A 99 7.42 -3.21 -1.14
N ALA A 100 8.59 -3.15 -0.51
CA ALA A 100 9.48 -4.30 -0.38
C ALA A 100 10.26 -4.30 0.94
N GLU A 101 10.52 -5.52 1.42
CA GLU A 101 11.47 -5.76 2.51
C GLU A 101 12.89 -5.50 2.00
N ILE A 102 13.56 -4.46 2.51
CA ILE A 102 14.92 -4.14 2.07
C ILE A 102 15.83 -5.29 2.47
N GLY A 103 16.61 -5.79 1.51
CA GLY A 103 17.44 -6.97 1.70
C GLY A 103 16.65 -8.25 1.95
N GLY A 104 15.35 -8.29 1.63
CA GLY A 104 14.47 -9.42 1.88
C GLY A 104 14.87 -10.71 1.17
N MET A 105 15.79 -10.64 0.19
CA MET A 105 16.31 -11.80 -0.52
C MET A 105 17.17 -12.75 0.33
N VAL A 106 17.49 -12.39 1.58
CA VAL A 106 18.29 -13.24 2.46
C VAL A 106 17.48 -14.44 2.97
N ASP A 107 18.12 -15.61 3.05
CA ASP A 107 17.45 -16.83 3.56
C ASP A 107 17.34 -16.87 5.09
N THR A 108 18.17 -16.08 5.78
CA THR A 108 18.22 -16.01 7.25
C THR A 108 18.57 -14.59 7.72
N PRO A 109 18.23 -14.22 8.97
CA PRO A 109 18.62 -12.92 9.52
C PRO A 109 20.13 -12.65 9.34
N THR A 110 20.46 -11.61 8.57
CA THR A 110 21.83 -11.33 8.12
C THR A 110 22.26 -9.93 8.53
N VAL A 111 23.37 -9.84 9.25
CA VAL A 111 23.92 -8.56 9.75
C VAL A 111 24.60 -7.80 8.60
N ASP A 112 24.38 -6.49 8.52
CA ASP A 112 25.14 -5.62 7.62
C ASP A 112 26.66 -5.74 7.91
N PRO A 113 27.49 -6.04 6.90
CA PRO A 113 28.90 -6.36 7.14
C PRO A 113 29.77 -5.14 7.48
N VAL A 114 29.29 -3.91 7.26
CA VAL A 114 30.00 -2.66 7.59
C VAL A 114 29.56 -2.14 8.96
N TRP A 115 28.39 -2.56 9.45
CA TRP A 115 27.85 -2.06 10.71
C TRP A 115 28.39 -2.82 11.93
N ASP A 116 29.45 -2.30 12.53
CA ASP A 116 30.17 -2.95 13.64
C ASP A 116 29.55 -2.77 15.04
N GLY A 117 28.46 -2.02 15.15
CA GLY A 117 27.73 -1.81 16.41
C GLY A 117 28.49 -1.03 17.48
N THR A 118 29.53 -0.24 17.13
CA THR A 118 30.22 0.59 18.12
C THR A 118 29.52 1.93 18.43
N ALA A 119 29.55 2.27 19.73
CA ALA A 119 28.99 3.48 20.38
C ALA A 119 27.48 3.73 20.21
N GLY A 120 26.65 2.89 20.84
CA GLY A 120 25.25 3.23 21.14
C GLY A 120 24.26 3.02 19.99
N LYS A 121 24.64 2.30 18.92
CA LYS A 121 23.76 1.94 17.81
C LYS A 121 23.59 0.41 17.74
N HIS A 122 22.35 -0.06 17.61
CA HIS A 122 22.04 -1.48 17.42
C HIS A 122 22.55 -1.96 16.04
N LYS A 123 22.82 -3.27 15.92
CA LYS A 123 23.22 -3.88 14.64
C LYS A 123 22.09 -3.76 13.61
N LEU A 124 22.45 -3.43 12.38
CA LEU A 124 21.55 -3.48 11.22
C LEU A 124 21.44 -4.95 10.77
N VAL A 125 20.23 -5.53 10.76
CA VAL A 125 20.02 -6.95 10.42
C VAL A 125 18.86 -7.10 9.46
N TYR A 126 19.15 -7.56 8.25
CA TYR A 126 18.16 -7.85 7.21
C TYR A 126 17.51 -9.20 7.47
N ASP A 127 16.20 -9.27 7.41
CA ASP A 127 15.42 -10.49 7.61
C ASP A 127 14.86 -10.98 6.27
N PRO A 128 14.63 -12.30 6.11
CA PRO A 128 13.96 -12.83 4.93
C PRO A 128 12.62 -12.12 4.70
N GLY A 129 12.33 -11.87 3.43
CA GLY A 129 11.18 -11.07 3.04
C GLY A 129 10.84 -11.18 1.55
N ARG A 130 10.07 -10.20 1.07
CA ARG A 130 9.51 -10.17 -0.29
C ARG A 130 9.16 -8.75 -0.74
N ALA A 131 8.83 -8.62 -2.02
CA ALA A 131 8.18 -7.44 -2.58
C ALA A 131 6.66 -7.66 -2.73
N TYR A 132 5.89 -6.59 -2.62
CA TYR A 132 4.43 -6.57 -2.65
C TYR A 132 3.98 -5.70 -3.82
N MET A 133 3.15 -6.26 -4.71
CA MET A 133 2.64 -5.57 -5.89
C MET A 133 1.12 -5.73 -5.99
N GLY A 134 0.41 -4.64 -6.28
CA GLY A 134 -1.00 -4.68 -6.64
C GLY A 134 -1.22 -5.15 -8.07
N ALA A 135 -2.44 -5.54 -8.39
CA ALA A 135 -2.84 -5.92 -9.75
C ALA A 135 -2.63 -4.77 -10.74
N THR A 136 -2.78 -3.54 -10.24
CA THR A 136 -2.52 -2.28 -10.94
C THR A 136 -1.80 -1.31 -10.02
N TRP A 137 -1.04 -0.38 -10.60
CA TRP A 137 -0.44 0.73 -9.87
C TRP A 137 -0.17 1.91 -10.81
N ASN A 138 -0.24 3.13 -10.26
CA ASN A 138 0.24 4.34 -10.90
C ASN A 138 0.78 5.31 -9.84
N ARG A 139 1.59 6.28 -10.26
CA ARG A 139 2.25 7.26 -9.39
C ARG A 139 1.30 8.14 -8.55
N PHE A 140 0.01 8.17 -8.86
CA PHE A 140 -0.99 8.95 -8.13
C PHE A 140 -1.67 8.14 -7.00
N GLY A 141 -1.42 6.83 -6.94
CA GLY A 141 -2.07 5.92 -5.98
C GLY A 141 -3.59 5.92 -6.14
N LEU A 142 -4.07 5.97 -7.39
CA LEU A 142 -5.49 5.93 -7.72
C LEU A 142 -5.84 4.56 -8.33
N PRO A 143 -7.01 3.98 -8.00
CA PRO A 143 -7.45 2.74 -8.62
C PRO A 143 -7.75 2.95 -10.11
N GLY A 144 -7.15 2.11 -10.97
CA GLY A 144 -7.27 2.16 -12.42
C GLY A 144 -6.29 3.12 -13.12
N ILE A 145 -6.43 3.29 -14.43
CA ILE A 145 -5.68 4.30 -15.21
C ILE A 145 -6.33 5.67 -14.94
N PRO A 146 -5.58 6.77 -14.72
CA PRO A 146 -6.16 8.10 -14.61
C PRO A 146 -7.13 8.35 -15.76
N ALA A 147 -8.33 8.86 -15.46
CA ALA A 147 -9.33 9.08 -16.50
C ALA A 147 -8.76 10.01 -17.60
N PRO A 148 -8.96 9.71 -18.90
CA PRO A 148 -8.48 10.58 -19.97
C PRO A 148 -8.92 12.03 -19.74
N GLY A 149 -7.96 12.95 -19.61
CA GLY A 149 -8.21 14.38 -19.36
C GLY A 149 -8.14 14.83 -17.89
N THR A 150 -7.89 13.95 -16.92
CA THR A 150 -7.58 14.37 -15.54
C THR A 150 -6.10 14.72 -15.38
N VAL A 151 -5.21 13.99 -16.05
CA VAL A 151 -3.77 14.29 -16.14
C VAL A 151 -3.27 13.81 -17.51
N ASP A 152 -2.63 14.69 -18.29
CA ASP A 152 -2.03 14.35 -19.60
C ASP A 152 -0.60 13.81 -19.38
N VAL A 153 -0.49 12.70 -18.65
CA VAL A 153 0.78 12.04 -18.30
C VAL A 153 0.65 10.56 -18.63
N ASP A 154 1.64 10.04 -19.36
CA ASP A 154 1.77 8.61 -19.63
C ASP A 154 2.17 7.87 -18.35
N THR A 155 1.36 6.89 -17.96
CA THR A 155 1.54 6.06 -16.76
C THR A 155 1.77 4.59 -17.11
N SER A 156 1.95 4.27 -18.40
CA SER A 156 2.12 2.88 -18.87
C SER A 156 3.32 2.18 -18.25
N ASP A 157 4.42 2.91 -17.99
CA ASP A 157 5.62 2.37 -17.34
C ASP A 157 5.55 2.38 -15.80
N ASP A 158 4.54 2.98 -15.16
CA ASP A 158 4.55 3.20 -13.70
C ASP A 158 4.62 1.90 -12.90
N TRP A 159 3.89 0.86 -13.31
CA TRP A 159 3.92 -0.45 -12.64
C TRP A 159 5.30 -1.12 -12.80
N ALA A 160 5.92 -1.01 -13.97
CA ALA A 160 7.23 -1.60 -14.22
C ALA A 160 8.35 -0.83 -13.49
N ALA A 161 8.26 0.51 -13.49
CA ALA A 161 9.21 1.40 -12.83
C ALA A 161 9.21 1.20 -11.31
N VAL A 162 8.02 1.12 -10.70
CA VAL A 162 7.95 0.88 -9.26
C VAL A 162 8.44 -0.53 -8.91
N LEU A 163 8.16 -1.57 -9.72
CA LEU A 163 8.73 -2.89 -9.45
C LEU A 163 10.26 -2.87 -9.54
N ALA A 164 10.85 -2.17 -10.51
CA ALA A 164 12.29 -2.01 -10.61
C ALA A 164 12.89 -1.29 -9.38
N HIS A 165 12.18 -0.28 -8.87
CA HIS A 165 12.51 0.41 -7.62
C HIS A 165 12.43 -0.53 -6.40
N GLU A 166 11.34 -1.29 -6.25
CA GLU A 166 11.18 -2.29 -5.18
C GLU A 166 12.24 -3.41 -5.26
N LEU A 167 12.71 -3.78 -6.45
CA LEU A 167 13.84 -4.69 -6.62
C LEU A 167 15.16 -4.08 -6.12
N GLY A 168 15.33 -2.76 -6.17
CA GLY A 168 16.45 -2.05 -5.53
C GLY A 168 16.45 -2.23 -4.01
N HIS A 169 15.28 -2.11 -3.37
CA HIS A 169 15.12 -2.47 -1.96
C HIS A 169 15.44 -3.95 -1.71
N TYR A 170 14.71 -4.84 -2.40
CA TYR A 170 14.70 -6.28 -2.13
C TYR A 170 16.06 -6.96 -2.42
N LEU A 171 16.66 -6.68 -3.58
CA LEU A 171 17.89 -7.33 -4.04
C LEU A 171 19.16 -6.55 -3.66
N LEU A 172 19.09 -5.22 -3.57
CA LEU A 172 20.28 -4.35 -3.49
C LEU A 172 20.47 -3.67 -2.14
N PHE A 173 19.58 -3.93 -1.18
CA PHE A 173 19.69 -3.42 0.19
C PHE A 173 19.65 -1.89 0.29
N LEU A 174 19.07 -1.22 -0.71
CA LEU A 174 18.98 0.24 -0.80
C LEU A 174 17.77 0.78 -0.04
N ASP A 175 17.87 1.97 0.53
CA ASP A 175 16.79 2.73 1.18
C ASP A 175 16.30 3.87 0.27
N ASP A 176 15.07 4.35 0.50
CA ASP A 176 14.49 5.49 -0.20
C ASP A 176 15.33 6.77 -0.03
N THR A 177 15.47 7.53 -1.12
CA THR A 177 16.15 8.83 -1.14
C THR A 177 15.16 10.01 -1.24
N TYR A 178 13.85 9.75 -1.24
CA TYR A 178 12.82 10.79 -1.31
C TYR A 178 12.09 11.10 0.01
N TYR A 179 12.60 10.60 1.13
CA TYR A 179 12.19 10.96 2.48
C TYR A 179 13.37 11.46 3.31
N ARG A 180 13.11 12.37 4.26
CA ARG A 180 14.07 12.76 5.31
C ARG A 180 13.45 12.75 6.69
N PHE A 181 14.28 12.58 7.71
CA PHE A 181 13.93 12.85 9.09
C PHE A 181 14.03 14.35 9.39
N ALA A 182 12.90 15.03 9.54
CA ALA A 182 12.87 16.42 10.01
C ALA A 182 13.35 16.51 11.48
N ASN A 183 13.07 15.46 12.25
CA ASN A 183 13.63 15.14 13.56
C ASN A 183 13.53 13.63 13.79
N ASP A 184 13.89 13.14 14.98
CA ASP A 184 13.87 11.70 15.31
C ASP A 184 12.50 11.01 15.16
N PHE A 185 11.41 11.78 15.08
CA PHE A 185 10.04 11.27 15.12
C PHE A 185 9.12 11.82 14.01
N VAL A 186 9.64 12.60 13.07
CA VAL A 186 8.83 13.18 11.98
C VAL A 186 9.59 13.06 10.67
N ILE A 187 8.93 12.52 9.66
CA ILE A 187 9.45 12.46 8.30
C ILE A 187 8.81 13.50 7.37
N GLU A 188 9.55 13.89 6.35
CA GLU A 188 9.14 14.83 5.30
C GLU A 188 9.49 14.23 3.94
N ALA A 189 8.63 14.45 2.95
CA ALA A 189 8.97 14.17 1.56
C ALA A 189 10.00 15.19 1.05
N VAL A 190 11.04 14.71 0.38
CA VAL A 190 12.12 15.53 -0.22
C VAL A 190 12.49 14.98 -1.58
N TYR A 191 12.89 15.88 -2.49
CA TYR A 191 13.19 15.51 -3.88
C TYR A 191 14.52 16.10 -4.34
N ASP A 192 15.41 16.40 -3.39
CA ASP A 192 16.70 17.04 -3.64
C ASP A 192 17.75 16.05 -4.17
N CYS A 193 17.63 14.75 -3.85
CA CYS A 193 18.49 13.66 -4.31
C CYS A 193 18.05 13.17 -5.71
N THR A 194 18.25 14.02 -6.70
CA THR A 194 17.96 13.70 -8.11
C THR A 194 18.95 12.66 -8.66
N GLY A 195 18.62 11.99 -9.75
CA GLY A 195 19.50 10.96 -10.34
C GLY A 195 19.23 9.55 -9.80
N SER A 196 18.76 9.44 -8.55
CA SER A 196 18.57 8.17 -7.86
C SER A 196 17.26 7.50 -8.27
N ALA A 197 17.35 6.25 -8.74
CA ALA A 197 16.21 5.36 -8.93
C ALA A 197 15.51 4.99 -7.61
N MET A 198 16.17 5.17 -6.46
CA MET A 198 15.54 5.11 -5.12
C MET A 198 14.90 6.43 -4.70
N GLY A 199 14.97 7.45 -5.55
CA GLY A 199 14.22 8.69 -5.42
C GLY A 199 12.78 8.52 -5.90
N TRP A 200 12.14 9.61 -6.27
CA TRP A 200 10.84 9.55 -6.93
C TRP A 200 11.03 9.02 -8.36
N VAL A 201 10.99 7.69 -8.53
CA VAL A 201 11.36 6.96 -9.77
C VAL A 201 10.64 7.43 -11.05
N TYR A 202 9.54 8.17 -10.89
CA TYR A 202 8.74 8.69 -11.99
C TYR A 202 9.27 9.98 -12.62
N TYR A 203 10.31 10.57 -12.03
CA TYR A 203 11.05 11.66 -12.64
C TYR A 203 12.02 11.12 -13.69
N SER A 204 12.02 11.77 -14.85
CA SER A 204 12.83 11.34 -16.00
C SER A 204 14.34 11.36 -15.74
N GLU A 205 14.77 12.11 -14.74
CA GLU A 205 16.16 12.20 -14.29
C GLU A 205 16.54 11.14 -13.25
N ASN A 206 15.60 10.35 -12.73
CA ASN A 206 15.85 9.34 -11.70
C ASN A 206 16.02 7.96 -12.34
N THR A 207 17.15 7.78 -13.03
CA THR A 207 17.39 6.66 -13.94
C THR A 207 18.54 5.75 -13.50
N GLU A 208 19.27 6.07 -12.43
CA GLU A 208 20.50 5.37 -12.03
C GLU A 208 20.62 5.24 -10.50
N PHE A 209 21.57 4.44 -10.04
CA PHE A 209 22.04 4.53 -8.64
C PHE A 209 23.22 5.50 -8.52
N VAL A 210 23.21 6.32 -7.48
CA VAL A 210 24.20 7.37 -7.23
C VAL A 210 25.51 6.77 -6.73
N PHE A 211 26.59 7.02 -7.48
CA PHE A 211 27.97 6.69 -7.09
C PHE A 211 28.83 7.92 -6.77
N ASP A 212 28.46 9.11 -7.28
CA ASP A 212 29.32 10.29 -7.18
C ASP A 212 29.28 10.90 -5.77
N ASP A 213 30.44 10.89 -5.10
CA ASP A 213 30.62 11.41 -3.74
C ASP A 213 30.19 12.87 -3.60
N LYS A 214 30.46 13.69 -4.63
CA LYS A 214 30.15 15.11 -4.59
C LYS A 214 28.65 15.32 -4.73
N HIS A 215 28.00 14.62 -5.66
CA HIS A 215 26.56 14.63 -5.83
C HIS A 215 25.85 14.17 -4.55
N TRP A 216 26.26 13.03 -3.98
CA TRP A 216 25.70 12.53 -2.73
C TRP A 216 25.84 13.56 -1.59
N ALA A 217 27.01 14.19 -1.47
CA ALA A 217 27.28 15.21 -0.47
C ALA A 217 26.41 16.48 -0.65
N ASP A 218 26.16 16.89 -1.88
CA ASP A 218 25.42 18.11 -2.20
C ASP A 218 23.89 17.90 -2.14
N HIS A 219 23.40 16.70 -2.48
CA HIS A 219 21.99 16.44 -2.76
C HIS A 219 21.33 15.38 -1.86
N CYS A 220 22.07 14.39 -1.36
CA CYS A 220 21.48 13.20 -0.74
C CYS A 220 21.75 13.08 0.77
N LEU A 221 22.56 13.95 1.37
CA LEU A 221 22.91 13.86 2.80
C LEU A 221 21.72 13.98 3.77
N SER A 222 20.65 14.67 3.35
CA SER A 222 19.48 14.87 4.22
C SER A 222 18.53 13.67 4.22
N THR A 223 18.69 12.73 3.30
CA THR A 223 17.78 11.60 3.09
C THR A 223 17.79 10.61 4.26
N ALA A 224 16.70 9.86 4.41
CA ALA A 224 16.59 8.76 5.35
C ALA A 224 17.65 7.69 5.06
N SER A 225 17.87 7.36 3.79
CA SER A 225 18.95 6.47 3.32
C SER A 225 20.32 6.85 3.89
N ASN A 226 20.75 8.11 3.73
CA ASN A 226 22.03 8.55 4.29
C ASN A 226 22.04 8.56 5.84
N ALA A 227 20.91 8.91 6.47
CA ALA A 227 20.79 8.90 7.93
C ALA A 227 20.94 7.49 8.52
N GLN A 228 20.56 6.47 7.77
CA GLN A 228 20.55 5.07 8.15
C GLN A 228 21.87 4.37 7.81
N LEU A 229 22.29 4.41 6.54
CA LEU A 229 23.44 3.64 6.04
C LEU A 229 24.77 4.42 6.09
N GLN A 230 24.72 5.75 6.08
CA GLN A 230 25.90 6.63 6.03
C GLN A 230 26.87 6.33 4.86
N ARG A 231 26.32 5.84 3.75
CA ARG A 231 27.02 5.53 2.50
C ARG A 231 26.04 5.71 1.34
N ASP A 232 26.56 6.00 0.15
CA ASP A 232 25.80 6.07 -1.09
C ASP A 232 25.32 4.68 -1.56
N GLU A 233 24.53 4.68 -2.63
CA GLU A 233 23.87 3.49 -3.17
C GLU A 233 24.89 2.50 -3.73
N TRP A 234 25.86 2.94 -4.54
CA TRP A 234 26.88 2.03 -5.10
C TRP A 234 27.82 1.44 -4.04
N ARG A 235 28.16 2.20 -3.00
CA ARG A 235 28.88 1.65 -1.83
C ARG A 235 28.05 0.60 -1.10
N THR A 236 26.73 0.78 -1.01
CA THR A 236 25.82 -0.24 -0.47
C THR A 236 25.80 -1.48 -1.35
N ILE A 237 25.59 -1.34 -2.66
CA ILE A 237 25.60 -2.46 -3.61
C ILE A 237 26.92 -3.24 -3.53
N LYS A 238 28.06 -2.55 -3.58
CA LYS A 238 29.41 -3.16 -3.55
C LYS A 238 29.73 -3.87 -2.24
N THR A 239 29.09 -3.46 -1.15
CA THR A 239 29.20 -4.13 0.15
C THR A 239 28.66 -5.57 0.06
N TRP A 240 27.55 -5.76 -0.64
CA TRP A 240 26.88 -7.06 -0.81
C TRP A 240 27.35 -7.82 -2.06
N TYR A 241 27.76 -7.09 -3.09
CA TYR A 241 28.19 -7.62 -4.39
C TYR A 241 29.60 -7.10 -4.75
N PRO A 242 30.69 -7.61 -4.12
CA PRO A 242 32.04 -7.06 -4.30
C PRO A 242 32.63 -7.18 -5.73
N TRP A 243 31.95 -7.91 -6.61
CA TRP A 243 32.34 -8.12 -8.00
C TRP A 243 31.81 -7.05 -8.95
N VAL A 244 30.85 -6.21 -8.51
CA VAL A 244 30.32 -5.11 -9.30
C VAL A 244 31.41 -4.06 -9.57
N VAL A 245 31.30 -3.43 -10.73
CA VAL A 245 32.18 -2.36 -11.16
C VAL A 245 31.44 -1.05 -10.92
N GLU A 246 31.84 -0.36 -9.86
CA GLU A 246 31.37 1.01 -9.61
C GLU A 246 31.77 1.89 -10.80
N GLN A 247 30.78 2.53 -11.42
CA GLN A 247 31.01 3.40 -12.57
C GLN A 247 31.68 4.70 -12.13
N SER A 248 32.35 5.36 -13.08
CA SER A 248 32.93 6.70 -12.88
C SER A 248 32.26 7.78 -13.73
N VAL A 249 31.29 7.38 -14.54
CA VAL A 249 30.48 8.19 -15.45
C VAL A 249 29.14 7.45 -15.54
N GLU A 250 28.03 8.18 -15.52
CA GLU A 250 26.70 7.62 -15.81
C GLU A 250 26.75 6.86 -17.13
N ASP A 251 26.38 5.57 -17.09
CA ASP A 251 26.15 4.81 -18.31
C ASP A 251 24.67 4.94 -18.63
N LEU A 252 24.33 5.96 -19.45
CA LEU A 252 23.01 6.15 -20.05
C LEU A 252 22.74 5.02 -21.07
N GLY A 253 22.89 3.78 -20.64
CA GLY A 253 22.89 2.58 -21.44
C GLY A 253 21.61 2.47 -22.27
N PRO A 254 21.50 1.44 -23.11
CA PRO A 254 20.25 1.25 -23.83
C PRO A 254 19.09 1.03 -22.85
N ALA A 255 17.96 1.72 -23.06
CA ALA A 255 16.76 1.59 -22.23
C ALA A 255 16.09 0.21 -22.34
N ALA A 256 16.60 -0.68 -23.20
CA ALA A 256 16.16 -2.05 -23.39
C ALA A 256 17.33 -3.06 -23.35
N LEU A 257 17.05 -4.32 -23.01
CA LEU A 257 18.07 -5.35 -22.78
C LEU A 257 18.68 -5.93 -24.09
N PRO A 258 20.03 -6.04 -24.24
CA PRO A 258 20.69 -6.38 -25.52
C PRO A 258 20.48 -7.79 -26.10
N ALA A 259 19.63 -8.63 -25.50
CA ALA A 259 19.45 -10.02 -25.95
C ALA A 259 18.16 -10.71 -25.45
N GLY A 260 17.19 -9.99 -24.88
CA GLY A 260 16.00 -10.61 -24.26
C GLY A 260 16.39 -11.66 -23.21
N VAL A 261 17.26 -11.28 -22.27
CA VAL A 261 17.76 -12.20 -21.22
C VAL A 261 16.68 -12.59 -20.22
N THR A 262 15.66 -11.75 -20.09
CA THR A 262 14.50 -11.95 -19.22
C THR A 262 13.50 -12.88 -19.88
N LYS A 263 13.10 -13.94 -19.17
CA LYS A 263 12.08 -14.89 -19.62
C LYS A 263 10.99 -14.99 -18.57
N VAL A 264 9.77 -14.65 -18.95
CA VAL A 264 8.59 -14.84 -18.11
C VAL A 264 7.94 -16.18 -18.45
N GLN A 265 7.65 -16.99 -17.44
CA GLN A 265 6.92 -18.24 -17.59
C GLN A 265 5.77 -18.29 -16.60
N PHE A 266 4.57 -18.60 -17.09
CA PHE A 266 3.41 -18.85 -16.25
C PHE A 266 3.30 -20.35 -15.99
N VAL A 267 3.11 -20.71 -14.73
CA VAL A 267 2.85 -22.08 -14.31
C VAL A 267 1.35 -22.24 -14.19
N THR A 268 0.77 -23.12 -15.03
CA THR A 268 -0.66 -23.39 -14.98
C THR A 268 -1.03 -24.01 -13.62
N PRO A 269 -1.95 -23.38 -12.86
CA PRO A 269 -2.29 -23.81 -11.51
C PRO A 269 -3.04 -25.15 -11.50
N THR A 270 -2.79 -25.96 -10.46
CA THR A 270 -3.47 -27.24 -10.25
C THR A 270 -4.88 -27.01 -9.72
N GLY A 271 -5.90 -27.48 -10.46
CA GLY A 271 -7.29 -27.46 -9.98
C GLY A 271 -7.96 -26.09 -9.98
N ALA A 272 -7.42 -25.12 -10.74
CA ALA A 272 -8.05 -23.82 -10.91
C ALA A 272 -9.46 -23.94 -11.51
N LYS A 273 -10.42 -23.25 -10.89
CA LYS A 273 -11.75 -23.08 -11.48
C LYS A 273 -11.68 -22.04 -12.60
N ALA A 274 -12.63 -22.10 -13.53
CA ALA A 274 -12.78 -21.09 -14.56
C ALA A 274 -13.26 -19.77 -13.92
N VAL A 275 -12.68 -18.66 -14.37
CA VAL A 275 -13.17 -17.32 -14.02
C VAL A 275 -14.43 -16.99 -14.83
N LEU A 276 -15.19 -16.01 -14.36
CA LEU A 276 -16.30 -15.45 -15.12
C LEU A 276 -15.79 -14.78 -16.40
N ASN A 277 -16.56 -14.90 -17.49
CA ASN A 277 -16.19 -14.27 -18.76
C ASN A 277 -16.18 -12.74 -18.68
N ASP A 278 -17.02 -12.16 -17.83
CA ASP A 278 -17.04 -10.75 -17.55
C ASP A 278 -16.55 -10.53 -16.12
N GLN A 279 -15.62 -9.60 -15.97
CA GLN A 279 -15.06 -9.19 -14.69
C GLN A 279 -15.46 -7.75 -14.35
N PHE A 280 -16.21 -7.06 -15.23
CA PHE A 280 -16.69 -5.71 -15.01
C PHE A 280 -18.09 -5.71 -14.41
N PHE A 281 -18.21 -5.14 -13.21
CA PHE A 281 -19.47 -5.04 -12.49
C PHE A 281 -19.94 -3.59 -12.43
N THR A 282 -21.24 -3.40 -12.66
CA THR A 282 -21.93 -2.15 -12.33
C THR A 282 -22.43 -2.22 -10.89
N LEU A 283 -22.17 -1.18 -10.11
CA LEU A 283 -22.60 -1.05 -8.73
C LEU A 283 -23.92 -0.24 -8.71
N ASP A 284 -25.04 -0.90 -8.39
CA ASP A 284 -26.36 -0.24 -8.30
C ASP A 284 -26.52 0.46 -6.94
N TYR A 285 -25.86 1.60 -6.82
CA TYR A 285 -25.97 2.50 -5.68
C TYR A 285 -27.37 3.11 -5.56
N ARG A 286 -27.87 3.24 -4.32
CA ARG A 286 -29.11 3.96 -4.01
C ARG A 286 -28.93 5.47 -4.09
N ASP A 287 -30.06 6.17 -4.19
CA ASP A 287 -30.13 7.64 -4.23
C ASP A 287 -29.34 8.30 -5.39
N SER A 288 -29.06 7.56 -6.48
CA SER A 288 -28.17 8.00 -7.56
C SER A 288 -26.76 8.39 -7.08
N GLU A 289 -26.33 7.76 -5.99
CA GLU A 289 -24.99 7.93 -5.45
C GLU A 289 -23.97 7.15 -6.27
N THR A 290 -22.71 7.37 -5.93
CA THR A 290 -21.54 6.76 -6.55
C THR A 290 -20.54 6.43 -5.44
N ALA A 291 -19.54 5.62 -5.77
CA ALA A 291 -18.53 5.18 -4.83
C ALA A 291 -17.84 6.35 -4.12
N SER A 292 -17.69 6.25 -2.80
CA SER A 292 -16.80 7.14 -2.03
C SER A 292 -15.33 6.74 -2.16
N VAL A 293 -14.46 7.51 -1.53
CA VAL A 293 -13.03 7.16 -1.32
C VAL A 293 -12.83 6.00 -0.34
N GLU A 294 -13.84 5.65 0.46
CA GLU A 294 -13.80 4.56 1.46
C GLU A 294 -14.40 3.25 0.95
N ALA A 295 -15.05 3.25 -0.22
CA ALA A 295 -15.61 2.06 -0.85
C ALA A 295 -14.55 0.95 -1.02
N ARG A 296 -14.92 -0.29 -0.67
CA ARG A 296 -14.07 -1.48 -0.76
C ARG A 296 -14.81 -2.63 -1.42
N ALA A 297 -14.08 -3.39 -2.24
CA ALA A 297 -14.60 -4.54 -2.95
C ALA A 297 -13.82 -5.81 -2.60
N LEU A 298 -14.54 -6.88 -2.26
CA LEU A 298 -13.97 -8.08 -1.67
C LEU A 298 -14.59 -9.33 -2.28
N ILE A 299 -13.76 -10.34 -2.50
CA ILE A 299 -14.21 -11.69 -2.84
C ILE A 299 -13.96 -12.60 -1.63
N PHE A 300 -15.01 -13.27 -1.16
CA PHE A 300 -14.88 -14.37 -0.21
C PHE A 300 -14.88 -15.69 -0.98
N ARG A 301 -13.75 -16.43 -0.92
CA ARG A 301 -13.54 -17.70 -1.61
C ARG A 301 -12.94 -18.73 -0.68
N ASP A 302 -13.56 -19.92 -0.60
CA ASP A 302 -13.03 -21.08 0.12
C ASP A 302 -12.49 -20.73 1.53
N ASP A 303 -13.24 -19.87 2.22
CA ASP A 303 -12.93 -19.34 3.56
C ASP A 303 -11.76 -18.34 3.65
N ARG A 304 -11.50 -17.61 2.57
CA ARG A 304 -10.49 -16.55 2.50
C ARG A 304 -11.09 -15.28 1.94
N VAL A 305 -10.43 -14.16 2.22
CA VAL A 305 -10.71 -12.86 1.60
C VAL A 305 -9.66 -12.60 0.52
N ILE A 306 -10.13 -12.24 -0.67
CA ILE A 306 -9.32 -11.71 -1.77
C ILE A 306 -9.78 -10.27 -1.99
N ASP A 307 -9.02 -9.32 -1.48
CA ASP A 307 -9.30 -7.89 -1.62
C ASP A 307 -9.06 -7.44 -3.06
N GLN A 308 -10.09 -6.83 -3.66
CA GLN A 308 -10.07 -6.31 -5.03
C GLN A 308 -9.68 -4.83 -5.05
N GLY A 309 -9.53 -4.22 -3.88
CA GLY A 309 -9.21 -2.81 -3.72
C GLY A 309 -10.47 -1.95 -3.71
N LYS A 310 -10.47 -0.88 -4.51
CA LYS A 310 -11.50 0.16 -4.48
C LYS A 310 -12.09 0.42 -5.88
N PRO A 311 -13.41 0.62 -6.00
CA PRO A 311 -13.95 1.33 -7.16
C PRO A 311 -13.40 2.76 -7.18
N SER A 312 -13.16 3.33 -8.35
CA SER A 312 -12.71 4.73 -8.44
C SER A 312 -13.81 5.66 -7.90
N GLU A 313 -13.42 6.65 -7.09
CA GLU A 313 -14.37 7.61 -6.51
C GLU A 313 -15.23 8.25 -7.60
N GLY A 314 -16.53 8.41 -7.31
CA GLY A 314 -17.45 9.06 -8.22
C GLY A 314 -17.95 8.16 -9.34
N THR A 315 -17.54 6.89 -9.38
CA THR A 315 -17.98 5.91 -10.37
C THR A 315 -18.99 4.91 -9.78
N THR A 316 -19.58 4.11 -10.66
CA THR A 316 -20.46 2.98 -10.31
C THR A 316 -19.93 1.68 -10.92
N LYS A 317 -18.62 1.58 -11.08
CA LYS A 317 -18.00 0.45 -11.78
C LYS A 317 -16.79 -0.06 -11.03
N ILE A 318 -16.58 -1.35 -11.13
CA ILE A 318 -15.35 -2.00 -10.70
C ILE A 318 -15.02 -3.16 -11.63
N GLU A 319 -13.72 -3.37 -11.84
CA GLU A 319 -13.16 -4.56 -12.46
C GLU A 319 -12.65 -5.49 -11.35
N LEU A 320 -13.04 -6.75 -11.41
CA LEU A 320 -12.57 -7.79 -10.48
C LEU A 320 -11.42 -8.57 -11.14
N HIS A 321 -10.48 -9.05 -10.33
CA HIS A 321 -9.39 -9.90 -10.79
C HIS A 321 -9.64 -11.35 -10.36
N GLY A 322 -10.02 -12.15 -11.35
CA GLY A 322 -10.12 -13.59 -11.23
C GLY A 322 -11.33 -14.07 -10.43
N ALA A 323 -12.45 -13.34 -10.49
CA ALA A 323 -13.74 -13.74 -9.93
C ALA A 323 -14.28 -15.01 -10.62
N GLN A 324 -14.86 -15.92 -9.84
CA GLN A 324 -15.29 -17.26 -10.26
C GLN A 324 -16.73 -17.54 -9.82
N GLU A 325 -17.37 -18.51 -10.46
CA GLU A 325 -18.69 -18.99 -10.03
C GLU A 325 -18.62 -19.52 -8.58
N GLY A 326 -19.58 -19.08 -7.76
CA GLY A 326 -19.72 -19.46 -6.35
C GLY A 326 -18.89 -18.62 -5.37
N ASP A 327 -18.05 -17.71 -5.85
CA ASP A 327 -17.46 -16.67 -4.99
C ASP A 327 -18.57 -15.78 -4.41
N ARG A 328 -18.40 -15.29 -3.18
CA ARG A 328 -19.27 -14.23 -2.63
C ARG A 328 -18.58 -12.88 -2.84
N PHE A 329 -19.10 -12.09 -3.77
CA PHE A 329 -18.62 -10.74 -4.06
C PHE A 329 -19.36 -9.74 -3.19
N CYS A 330 -18.62 -8.87 -2.50
CA CYS A 330 -19.16 -7.83 -1.65
C CYS A 330 -18.55 -6.47 -1.97
N VAL A 331 -19.38 -5.42 -1.89
CA VAL A 331 -18.94 -4.02 -1.84
C VAL A 331 -19.50 -3.37 -0.58
N ILE A 332 -18.62 -2.70 0.16
CA ILE A 332 -18.94 -2.00 1.41
C ILE A 332 -18.44 -0.56 1.27
N ASP A 333 -19.32 0.40 1.47
CA ASP A 333 -19.08 1.83 1.32
C ASP A 333 -19.67 2.58 2.51
N ILE A 334 -18.84 2.71 3.55
CA ILE A 334 -19.17 3.40 4.81
C ILE A 334 -18.23 4.60 4.90
N ASP A 335 -18.76 5.80 4.75
CA ASP A 335 -18.10 7.11 4.80
C ASP A 335 -19.01 8.05 5.60
N ASP A 336 -18.78 8.16 6.91
CA ASP A 336 -19.66 8.85 7.87
C ASP A 336 -19.56 10.38 7.79
N HIS A 337 -18.40 10.89 7.39
CA HIS A 337 -18.06 12.31 7.52
C HIS A 337 -17.42 12.89 6.26
N PRO A 338 -18.03 12.72 5.09
CA PRO A 338 -17.43 13.21 3.86
C PRO A 338 -17.46 14.74 3.82
N ILE A 339 -16.45 15.31 3.16
CA ILE A 339 -16.38 16.75 2.95
C ILE A 339 -17.49 17.18 1.98
N ALA A 340 -18.30 18.16 2.41
CA ALA A 340 -19.36 18.75 1.60
C ALA A 340 -18.83 19.19 0.20
N PRO A 341 -19.61 19.01 -0.88
CA PRO A 341 -21.05 18.71 -0.92
C PRO A 341 -21.40 17.22 -0.88
N LYS A 342 -20.42 16.33 -0.68
CA LYS A 342 -20.67 14.89 -0.52
C LYS A 342 -21.50 14.65 0.74
N THR A 343 -22.29 13.59 0.73
CA THR A 343 -23.13 13.18 1.86
C THR A 343 -22.67 11.81 2.35
N PRO A 344 -22.95 11.43 3.61
CA PRO A 344 -22.50 10.14 4.12
C PRO A 344 -22.88 8.97 3.22
N ARG A 345 -21.98 8.00 3.08
CA ARG A 345 -22.24 6.72 2.43
C ARG A 345 -22.33 5.67 3.50
N ASN A 346 -23.42 4.89 3.48
CA ASN A 346 -23.63 3.75 4.36
C ASN A 346 -24.33 2.70 3.52
N GLN A 347 -23.62 2.25 2.47
CA GLN A 347 -24.13 1.29 1.50
C GLN A 347 -23.32 0.01 1.52
N TYR A 348 -24.00 -1.12 1.34
CA TYR A 348 -23.41 -2.45 1.35
C TYR A 348 -24.18 -3.36 0.39
N GLY A 349 -23.50 -4.33 -0.18
CA GLY A 349 -24.11 -5.34 -1.03
C GLY A 349 -23.21 -6.55 -1.16
N CYS A 350 -23.80 -7.73 -1.17
CA CYS A 350 -23.09 -8.99 -1.32
C CYS A 350 -23.95 -9.96 -2.14
N GLU A 351 -23.33 -10.69 -3.06
CA GLU A 351 -24.01 -11.73 -3.84
C GLU A 351 -23.10 -12.93 -4.10
N ALA A 352 -23.70 -14.11 -4.26
CA ALA A 352 -22.98 -15.27 -4.76
C ALA A 352 -22.92 -15.20 -6.28
N LEU A 353 -21.71 -15.13 -6.83
CA LEU A 353 -21.50 -14.93 -8.26
C LEU A 353 -21.92 -16.14 -9.09
N THR A 354 -22.65 -15.87 -10.17
CA THR A 354 -23.06 -16.84 -11.18
C THR A 354 -22.62 -16.41 -12.59
N PRO A 355 -22.50 -17.33 -13.55
CA PRO A 355 -22.12 -16.98 -14.92
C PRO A 355 -23.12 -16.03 -15.58
N GLY A 356 -22.66 -14.82 -15.94
CA GLY A 356 -23.45 -13.79 -16.60
C GLY A 356 -23.82 -12.60 -15.72
N ASP A 357 -23.48 -12.65 -14.43
CA ASP A 357 -23.64 -11.52 -13.53
C ASP A 357 -22.72 -10.37 -13.94
N GLN A 358 -23.26 -9.15 -13.87
CA GLN A 358 -22.59 -7.90 -14.26
C GLN A 358 -23.05 -6.71 -13.40
N THR A 359 -23.85 -6.96 -12.36
CA THR A 359 -24.43 -5.91 -11.52
C THR A 359 -24.56 -6.39 -10.10
N LEU A 360 -23.98 -5.64 -9.16
CA LEU A 360 -24.15 -5.85 -7.74
C LEU A 360 -25.13 -4.81 -7.19
N PHE A 361 -26.18 -5.27 -6.52
CA PHE A 361 -27.13 -4.40 -5.84
C PHE A 361 -26.60 -3.94 -4.49
N LEU A 362 -26.64 -2.64 -4.23
CA LEU A 362 -26.31 -2.08 -2.92
C LEU A 362 -27.59 -1.63 -2.20
N GLU A 363 -27.65 -1.88 -0.91
CA GLU A 363 -28.64 -1.31 0.00
C GLU A 363 -28.03 -0.14 0.76
N LYS A 364 -28.87 0.77 1.24
CA LYS A 364 -28.46 1.92 2.04
C LYS A 364 -29.19 1.93 3.37
N ASP A 365 -28.42 1.90 4.44
CA ASP A 365 -28.92 2.09 5.80
C ASP A 365 -28.12 3.19 6.49
N LYS A 366 -28.73 4.36 6.69
CA LYS A 366 -28.05 5.52 7.31
C LYS A 366 -27.72 5.29 8.78
N GLU A 367 -28.34 4.32 9.45
CA GLU A 367 -28.08 3.98 10.84
C GLU A 367 -26.94 2.96 10.98
N TRP A 368 -26.54 2.28 9.89
CA TRP A 368 -25.43 1.35 9.86
C TRP A 368 -24.10 2.10 9.66
N ALA A 369 -23.41 2.37 10.77
CA ALA A 369 -22.14 3.09 10.83
C ALA A 369 -21.27 2.53 11.98
N PRO A 370 -20.86 1.25 11.91
CA PRO A 370 -20.22 0.59 13.03
C PRO A 370 -18.80 1.09 13.26
N LEU A 371 -18.52 1.61 14.46
CA LEU A 371 -17.15 1.91 14.87
C LEU A 371 -16.48 0.64 15.40
N VAL A 372 -15.63 0.01 14.58
CA VAL A 372 -14.93 -1.24 14.90
C VAL A 372 -13.50 -0.98 15.32
N THR A 373 -13.09 -1.53 16.47
CA THR A 373 -11.70 -1.48 16.93
C THR A 373 -11.16 -2.88 17.20
N VAL A 374 -9.92 -3.12 16.75
CA VAL A 374 -9.17 -4.36 16.98
C VAL A 374 -8.06 -4.08 17.98
N GLU A 375 -7.99 -4.85 19.08
CA GLU A 375 -6.94 -4.69 20.09
C GLU A 375 -6.26 -6.01 20.46
N PRO A 376 -4.94 -6.14 20.26
CA PRO A 376 -4.18 -7.28 20.76
C PRO A 376 -3.96 -7.15 22.27
N VAL A 377 -4.31 -8.19 23.04
CA VAL A 377 -4.29 -8.12 24.52
C VAL A 377 -3.27 -9.02 25.21
N THR A 378 -2.87 -10.16 24.64
CA THR A 378 -1.86 -11.05 25.27
C THR A 378 -1.31 -12.05 24.23
N PRO A 379 -0.07 -12.57 24.36
CA PRO A 379 0.22 -13.88 23.83
C PRO A 379 -0.57 -14.91 24.65
N THR A 380 -1.33 -15.78 23.99
CA THR A 380 -1.89 -16.95 24.66
C THR A 380 -0.77 -17.81 25.23
N ILE A 381 -1.08 -18.67 26.20
CA ILE A 381 -0.13 -19.56 26.90
C ILE A 381 0.65 -20.50 25.92
N ALA A 382 0.24 -20.55 24.64
CA ALA A 382 0.85 -21.33 23.57
C ALA A 382 1.56 -20.49 22.47
N GLY A 383 1.71 -19.17 22.62
CA GLY A 383 2.39 -18.32 21.63
C GLY A 383 1.50 -17.80 20.50
N GLY A 384 0.17 -17.85 20.65
CA GLY A 384 -0.79 -17.21 19.74
C GLY A 384 -1.16 -15.78 20.17
N THR A 385 -1.93 -15.05 19.37
CA THR A 385 -2.42 -13.70 19.72
C THR A 385 -3.90 -13.77 20.06
N THR A 386 -4.29 -13.20 21.22
CA THR A 386 -5.71 -12.90 21.49
C THR A 386 -6.03 -11.50 21.00
N LEU A 387 -7.01 -11.39 20.10
CA LEU A 387 -7.53 -10.13 19.58
C LEU A 387 -8.91 -9.87 20.19
N VAL A 388 -9.08 -8.70 20.80
CA VAL A 388 -10.39 -8.20 21.24
C VAL A 388 -10.96 -7.34 20.13
N ILE A 389 -12.17 -7.66 19.68
CA ILE A 389 -12.96 -6.81 18.79
C ILE A 389 -13.97 -6.05 19.65
N SER A 390 -14.01 -4.73 19.52
CA SER A 390 -15.02 -3.88 20.15
C SER A 390 -15.74 -3.06 19.09
N VAL A 391 -17.07 -3.06 19.15
CA VAL A 391 -17.94 -2.39 18.18
C VAL A 391 -18.87 -1.42 18.91
N THR A 392 -18.96 -0.19 18.41
CA THR A 392 -20.04 0.75 18.78
C THR A 392 -20.99 0.89 17.61
N GLN A 393 -22.23 0.42 17.78
CA GLN A 393 -23.30 0.45 16.79
C GLN A 393 -24.63 0.34 17.52
N PRO A 394 -25.56 1.31 17.42
CA PRO A 394 -26.92 1.13 17.91
C PRO A 394 -27.61 -0.04 17.22
N LEU A 395 -28.16 -0.97 17.99
CA LEU A 395 -28.95 -2.11 17.47
C LEU A 395 -30.20 -2.30 18.32
N GLY A 396 -31.25 -2.84 17.71
CA GLY A 396 -32.48 -3.27 18.38
C GLY A 396 -32.29 -4.50 19.26
N ASP A 397 -33.18 -4.69 20.23
CA ASP A 397 -33.06 -5.74 21.28
C ASP A 397 -33.02 -7.18 20.73
N SER A 398 -33.44 -7.42 19.50
CA SER A 398 -33.46 -8.73 18.84
C SER A 398 -32.35 -8.95 17.82
N GLU A 399 -31.56 -7.92 17.52
CA GLU A 399 -30.49 -8.01 16.52
C GLU A 399 -29.25 -8.64 17.14
N ILE A 400 -28.66 -9.60 16.42
CA ILE A 400 -27.47 -10.33 16.87
C ILE A 400 -26.31 -9.91 15.97
N LEU A 401 -25.29 -9.31 16.59
CA LEU A 401 -24.07 -8.91 15.91
C LEU A 401 -23.05 -10.06 15.93
N LYS A 402 -22.54 -10.41 14.76
CA LYS A 402 -21.51 -11.44 14.59
C LYS A 402 -20.24 -10.84 13.98
N ALA A 403 -19.11 -11.42 14.34
CA ALA A 403 -17.83 -11.12 13.74
C ALA A 403 -17.15 -12.40 13.26
N ARG A 404 -16.36 -12.27 12.20
CA ARG A 404 -15.49 -13.32 11.69
C ARG A 404 -14.17 -12.71 11.26
N LEU A 405 -13.07 -13.34 11.67
CA LEU A 405 -11.72 -12.88 11.36
C LEU A 405 -11.09 -13.79 10.30
N TYR A 406 -10.46 -13.21 9.29
CA TYR A 406 -9.70 -13.89 8.24
C TYR A 406 -8.25 -13.43 8.32
N PRO A 407 -7.32 -14.23 8.88
CA PRO A 407 -5.90 -13.92 8.82
C PRO A 407 -5.49 -13.80 7.36
N GLU A 408 -4.59 -12.88 7.07
CA GLU A 408 -4.18 -12.64 5.69
C GLU A 408 -3.60 -13.93 5.09
N HIS A 409 -4.18 -14.38 3.97
CA HIS A 409 -3.80 -15.61 3.23
C HIS A 409 -4.12 -16.96 3.91
N GLU A 410 -4.58 -16.95 5.16
CA GLU A 410 -4.98 -18.18 5.86
C GLU A 410 -6.51 -18.39 5.83
N GLN A 411 -6.95 -19.52 6.38
CA GLN A 411 -8.38 -19.81 6.52
C GLN A 411 -9.03 -18.93 7.59
N GLY A 412 -10.29 -18.57 7.34
CA GLY A 412 -11.13 -17.85 8.28
C GLY A 412 -11.29 -18.57 9.61
N SER A 413 -11.33 -17.79 10.67
CA SER A 413 -11.74 -18.24 12.01
C SER A 413 -13.21 -18.70 12.01
N THR A 414 -13.65 -19.30 13.10
CA THR A 414 -15.08 -19.50 13.35
C THR A 414 -15.77 -18.18 13.64
N GLU A 415 -17.04 -18.05 13.25
CA GLU A 415 -17.87 -16.91 13.65
C GLU A 415 -17.99 -16.80 15.19
N VAL A 416 -17.97 -15.57 15.69
CA VAL A 416 -18.18 -15.24 17.10
C VAL A 416 -19.37 -14.29 17.20
N THR A 417 -20.30 -14.58 18.10
CA THR A 417 -21.34 -13.62 18.49
C THR A 417 -20.75 -12.58 19.43
N LEU A 418 -20.90 -11.30 19.09
CA LEU A 418 -20.41 -10.22 19.94
C LEU A 418 -21.42 -9.95 21.05
N GLU A 419 -20.96 -10.01 22.30
CA GLU A 419 -21.79 -9.76 23.47
C GLU A 419 -21.80 -8.26 23.79
N GLY A 420 -22.98 -7.69 24.03
CA GLY A 420 -23.07 -6.25 24.23
C GLY A 420 -24.37 -5.76 24.82
N LYS A 421 -24.33 -4.51 25.28
CA LYS A 421 -25.51 -3.78 25.77
C LYS A 421 -25.35 -2.29 25.49
N ALA A 422 -26.48 -1.64 25.17
CA ALA A 422 -26.55 -0.20 24.92
C ALA A 422 -25.62 0.27 23.78
N GLY A 423 -25.66 -0.46 22.66
CA GLY A 423 -24.92 -0.10 21.44
C GLY A 423 -23.42 -0.34 21.49
N LYS A 424 -22.92 -1.08 22.49
CA LYS A 424 -21.51 -1.48 22.62
C LYS A 424 -21.42 -3.00 22.71
N TYR A 425 -20.63 -3.60 21.83
CA TYR A 425 -20.47 -5.05 21.70
C TYR A 425 -18.98 -5.41 21.70
N ALA A 426 -18.64 -6.58 22.23
CA ALA A 426 -17.27 -7.07 22.20
C ALA A 426 -17.20 -8.59 22.07
N GLY A 427 -16.07 -9.08 21.57
CA GLY A 427 -15.75 -10.50 21.43
C GLY A 427 -14.25 -10.71 21.29
N THR A 428 -13.83 -11.96 21.33
CA THR A 428 -12.40 -12.33 21.26
C THR A 428 -12.15 -13.40 20.22
N PHE A 429 -11.01 -13.28 19.53
CA PHE A 429 -10.44 -14.31 18.68
C PHE A 429 -9.11 -14.77 19.28
N ASP A 430 -8.96 -16.07 19.46
CA ASP A 430 -7.70 -16.70 19.84
C ASP A 430 -7.12 -17.40 18.61
N LEU A 431 -6.00 -16.88 18.11
CA LEU A 431 -5.41 -17.30 16.85
C LEU A 431 -3.91 -17.58 17.02
N PRO A 432 -3.28 -18.31 16.09
CA PRO A 432 -1.83 -18.19 15.89
C PRO A 432 -1.40 -16.71 15.76
N PHE A 433 -0.12 -16.44 15.91
CA PHE A 433 0.39 -15.07 15.79
C PHE A 433 -0.03 -14.45 14.43
N THR A 434 -0.90 -13.44 14.49
CA THR A 434 -1.57 -12.85 13.31
C THR A 434 -1.32 -11.33 13.29
N PRO A 435 -0.30 -10.85 12.54
CA PRO A 435 -0.01 -9.43 12.41
C PRO A 435 -0.89 -8.73 11.35
N ALA A 436 -1.58 -9.50 10.51
CA ALA A 436 -2.41 -9.01 9.41
C ALA A 436 -3.71 -9.82 9.28
N ALA A 437 -4.86 -9.14 9.23
CA ALA A 437 -6.15 -9.80 9.04
C ALA A 437 -7.27 -8.85 8.59
N TYR A 438 -8.32 -9.45 8.04
CA TYR A 438 -9.63 -8.82 7.84
C TYR A 438 -10.58 -9.23 8.96
N VAL A 439 -11.41 -8.31 9.43
CA VAL A 439 -12.49 -8.56 10.38
C VAL A 439 -13.81 -8.18 9.72
N GLN A 440 -14.58 -9.19 9.36
CA GLN A 440 -15.93 -9.06 8.85
C GLN A 440 -16.90 -8.94 10.03
N LEU A 441 -17.76 -7.93 9.98
CA LEU A 441 -18.80 -7.66 10.96
C LEU A 441 -20.16 -7.69 10.26
N PHE A 442 -21.13 -8.43 10.77
CA PHE A 442 -22.45 -8.49 10.15
C PHE A 442 -23.57 -8.76 11.15
N ILE A 443 -24.78 -8.35 10.80
CA ILE A 443 -25.99 -8.73 11.53
C ILE A 443 -26.44 -10.13 11.08
N ASP A 444 -26.85 -10.96 12.05
CA ASP A 444 -27.41 -12.29 11.80
C ASP A 444 -28.85 -12.18 11.25
N GLU A 445 -28.96 -11.68 10.02
CA GLU A 445 -30.19 -11.55 9.26
C GLU A 445 -30.13 -12.34 7.95
N PHE A 446 -31.28 -12.47 7.30
CA PHE A 446 -31.37 -13.16 6.03
C PHE A 446 -30.62 -12.38 4.96
N GLU A 447 -29.80 -13.07 4.17
CA GLU A 447 -29.15 -12.54 2.96
C GLU A 447 -29.67 -13.35 1.76
N ALA A 448 -30.23 -12.68 0.77
CA ALA A 448 -30.63 -13.35 -0.47
C ALA A 448 -29.39 -13.74 -1.28
N PRO A 449 -29.26 -15.00 -1.75
CA PRO A 449 -28.08 -15.44 -2.49
C PRO A 449 -27.80 -14.66 -3.78
N ASP A 450 -28.84 -14.07 -4.38
CA ASP A 450 -28.79 -13.26 -5.60
C ASP A 450 -28.55 -11.77 -5.33
N GLY A 451 -28.21 -11.39 -4.09
CA GLY A 451 -27.90 -10.02 -3.71
C GLY A 451 -29.10 -9.07 -3.65
N THR A 452 -30.33 -9.55 -3.86
CA THR A 452 -31.53 -8.69 -3.87
C THR A 452 -31.96 -8.18 -2.49
N ASP A 453 -31.47 -8.81 -1.43
CA ASP A 453 -31.71 -8.48 -0.02
C ASP A 453 -30.39 -8.69 0.74
N PRO A 454 -29.41 -7.78 0.58
CA PRO A 454 -28.10 -7.91 1.21
C PRO A 454 -28.21 -7.60 2.71
N ARG A 455 -27.45 -8.31 3.53
CA ARG A 455 -27.41 -8.04 4.98
C ARG A 455 -26.49 -6.88 5.31
N ARG A 456 -26.75 -6.21 6.44
CA ARG A 456 -25.85 -5.22 7.03
C ARG A 456 -24.51 -5.83 7.36
N GLU A 457 -23.48 -5.34 6.69
CA GLU A 457 -22.12 -5.84 6.80
C GLU A 457 -21.11 -4.68 6.74
N ALA A 458 -20.00 -4.84 7.47
CA ALA A 458 -18.85 -3.96 7.45
C ALA A 458 -17.58 -4.81 7.48
N ILE A 459 -16.49 -4.27 6.95
CA ILE A 459 -15.17 -4.89 7.06
C ILE A 459 -14.18 -3.86 7.56
N VAL A 460 -13.29 -4.28 8.44
CA VAL A 460 -12.05 -3.56 8.73
C VAL A 460 -10.88 -4.49 8.49
N ASP A 461 -9.73 -3.92 8.19
CA ASP A 461 -8.49 -4.68 8.04
C ASP A 461 -7.39 -4.02 8.86
N PHE A 462 -6.38 -4.81 9.21
CA PHE A 462 -5.13 -4.30 9.75
C PHE A 462 -3.96 -5.10 9.19
N GLY A 463 -2.85 -4.43 8.91
CA GLY A 463 -1.60 -5.07 8.51
C GLY A 463 -1.60 -5.77 7.15
N VAL A 464 -2.73 -5.74 6.42
CA VAL A 464 -2.93 -6.37 5.12
C VAL A 464 -2.08 -5.68 4.04
N GLY A 465 -1.63 -6.43 3.04
CA GLY A 465 -0.89 -5.93 1.89
C GLY A 465 0.57 -5.63 2.21
N GLY A 466 1.13 -6.27 3.25
CA GLY A 466 2.49 -5.98 3.75
C GLY A 466 2.52 -4.86 4.82
N GLY A 467 1.39 -4.19 5.08
CA GLY A 467 1.26 -3.12 6.07
C GLY A 467 1.40 -3.53 7.53
N GLY A 468 1.69 -4.80 7.83
CA GLY A 468 1.93 -5.33 9.17
C GLY A 468 3.41 -5.60 9.39
N LEU A 469 3.98 -5.08 10.48
CA LEU A 469 5.38 -5.30 10.85
C LEU A 469 5.48 -6.32 11.99
N PRO A 470 5.62 -7.63 11.71
CA PRO A 470 5.83 -8.65 12.73
C PRO A 470 7.30 -8.73 13.18
N GLY A 471 7.54 -9.02 14.45
CA GLY A 471 8.88 -9.37 14.95
C GLY A 471 9.21 -10.86 14.79
N PRO A 472 10.50 -11.25 14.80
CA PRO A 472 11.65 -10.39 15.06
C PRO A 472 12.01 -9.50 13.88
N LYS A 473 12.25 -8.20 14.11
CA LYS A 473 12.70 -7.23 13.10
C LYS A 473 13.66 -6.21 13.72
N HIS A 474 14.74 -5.90 13.01
CA HIS A 474 15.90 -5.19 13.55
C HIS A 474 16.35 -4.02 12.67
N ASN A 475 15.91 -2.81 12.99
CA ASN A 475 16.58 -1.56 12.60
C ASN A 475 16.83 -1.26 11.09
N VAL A 476 16.45 -2.17 10.17
CA VAL A 476 16.41 -1.95 8.72
C VAL A 476 14.94 -1.91 8.33
N GLY A 477 14.52 -0.90 7.58
CA GLY A 477 14.79 -0.93 6.16
C GLY A 477 13.89 -2.03 5.57
N PHE A 478 12.56 -1.98 5.57
CA PHE A 478 11.72 -1.25 4.65
C PHE A 478 12.04 0.24 4.56
N ALA A 479 11.59 0.93 3.53
CA ALA A 479 10.89 2.18 3.82
C ALA A 479 9.79 1.80 4.84
N PRO A 480 10.00 1.82 6.18
CA PRO A 480 9.12 1.15 7.12
C PRO A 480 7.95 2.07 7.28
N ILE A 481 6.96 1.73 6.49
CA ILE A 481 5.69 2.36 6.31
C ILE A 481 4.81 1.17 6.68
N VAL A 482 4.46 1.08 7.96
CA VAL A 482 3.32 0.24 8.35
C VAL A 482 2.15 0.87 7.62
N SER A 483 1.87 0.39 6.41
CA SER A 483 0.92 0.95 5.46
C SER A 483 -0.50 0.58 5.88
N SER A 484 -1.45 1.48 5.64
CA SER A 484 -2.85 1.08 5.53
C SER A 484 -3.07 0.30 4.23
N SER A 485 -4.05 -0.59 4.20
CA SER A 485 -4.36 -1.41 3.02
C SER A 485 -4.77 -0.59 1.78
N ASP A 486 -5.13 0.69 1.98
CA ASP A 486 -5.43 1.62 0.90
C ASP A 486 -4.27 2.53 0.48
N GLY A 487 -3.09 2.36 1.08
CA GLY A 487 -1.85 3.09 0.74
C GLY A 487 -1.87 4.58 1.11
N ARG A 488 -2.86 5.06 1.86
CA ARG A 488 -3.06 6.48 2.18
C ARG A 488 -2.53 6.90 3.55
N ALA A 489 -2.28 5.97 4.46
CA ALA A 489 -1.63 6.25 5.72
C ALA A 489 -0.49 5.29 5.98
N PHE A 490 0.48 5.78 6.74
CA PHE A 490 1.59 4.96 7.16
C PHE A 490 2.29 5.43 8.42
N PHE A 491 2.91 4.48 9.11
CA PHE A 491 3.68 4.75 10.31
C PHE A 491 5.15 4.38 10.15
N VAL A 492 6.03 5.35 10.44
CA VAL A 492 7.48 5.19 10.47
C VAL A 492 7.94 4.98 11.90
N VAL A 493 8.56 3.83 12.15
CA VAL A 493 9.09 3.46 13.47
C VAL A 493 10.27 4.36 13.88
N PRO A 494 10.47 4.62 15.18
CA PRO A 494 11.64 5.36 15.65
C PRO A 494 12.94 4.60 15.36
N ARG A 495 14.03 5.34 15.13
CA ARG A 495 15.36 4.76 14.89
C ARG A 495 15.81 3.95 16.11
N GLY A 496 16.33 2.75 15.89
CA GLY A 496 16.77 1.85 16.96
C GLY A 496 15.69 0.90 17.45
N LEU A 497 14.45 0.98 16.95
CA LEU A 497 13.40 0.05 17.37
C LEU A 497 13.75 -1.39 16.95
N MET A 498 13.57 -2.31 17.89
CA MET A 498 13.69 -3.74 17.66
C MET A 498 12.37 -4.38 18.07
N LEU A 499 11.76 -5.13 17.16
CA LEU A 499 10.61 -5.97 17.48
C LEU A 499 11.11 -7.36 17.84
N GLU A 500 10.66 -7.89 18.96
CA GLU A 500 10.91 -9.27 19.38
C GLU A 500 9.90 -10.23 18.75
N SER A 501 10.20 -11.53 18.77
CA SER A 501 9.24 -12.56 18.35
C SER A 501 7.90 -12.41 19.10
N GLY A 502 6.79 -12.38 18.35
CA GLY A 502 5.45 -12.20 18.91
C GLY A 502 5.03 -10.75 19.15
N GLN A 503 5.90 -9.79 18.84
CA GLN A 503 5.56 -8.36 18.78
C GLN A 503 5.14 -7.98 17.37
N PHE A 504 4.28 -6.97 17.23
CA PHE A 504 3.95 -6.41 15.92
C PHE A 504 3.41 -4.99 15.99
N ILE A 505 3.45 -4.30 14.84
CA ILE A 505 2.81 -3.00 14.61
C ILE A 505 1.97 -3.12 13.33
N ALA A 506 0.77 -2.54 13.31
CA ALA A 506 -0.11 -2.52 12.15
C ALA A 506 -0.94 -1.22 12.12
N LEU A 507 -1.33 -0.77 10.94
CA LEU A 507 -2.39 0.23 10.78
C LEU A 507 -3.69 -0.48 10.41
N GLN A 508 -4.78 -0.05 11.04
CA GLN A 508 -6.13 -0.47 10.70
C GLN A 508 -6.82 0.65 9.91
N SER A 509 -7.35 0.31 8.74
CA SER A 509 -8.33 1.14 8.03
C SER A 509 -9.69 1.03 8.71
N MET A 510 -10.30 2.14 9.06
CA MET A 510 -11.51 2.16 9.88
C MET A 510 -12.78 2.26 9.02
N ALA A 511 -13.80 1.46 9.32
CA ALA A 511 -15.13 1.52 8.68
C ALA A 511 -16.06 2.59 9.32
N GLY A 512 -15.48 3.70 9.77
CA GLY A 512 -16.17 4.74 10.54
C GLY A 512 -15.20 5.52 11.44
N THR A 513 -15.61 6.69 11.91
CA THR A 513 -14.72 7.59 12.70
C THR A 513 -15.31 7.88 14.07
N PRO A 514 -14.50 7.94 15.16
CA PRO A 514 -14.98 8.40 16.46
C PRO A 514 -15.64 9.78 16.35
N LEU A 515 -16.70 10.00 17.14
CA LEU A 515 -17.49 11.23 17.09
C LEU A 515 -16.61 12.48 17.02
N LEU A 516 -16.77 13.23 15.94
CA LEU A 516 -16.04 14.47 15.67
C LEU A 516 -16.69 15.65 16.41
N PRO A 517 -15.92 16.70 16.74
CA PRO A 517 -16.52 17.99 17.07
C PRO A 517 -17.31 18.56 15.87
N ASP A 518 -18.45 19.23 16.13
CA ASP A 518 -19.38 19.72 15.10
C ASP A 518 -18.75 20.64 14.04
N ASP A 519 -17.63 21.26 14.36
CA ASP A 519 -16.89 22.20 13.53
C ASP A 519 -15.81 21.56 12.66
N PHE A 520 -15.69 20.22 12.63
CA PHE A 520 -14.69 19.50 11.84
C PHE A 520 -15.27 18.44 10.91
N SER A 521 -14.58 18.22 9.80
CA SER A 521 -14.77 17.10 8.86
C SER A 521 -13.47 16.32 8.72
N VAL A 522 -13.56 15.03 8.42
CA VAL A 522 -12.39 14.18 8.13
C VAL A 522 -11.99 14.37 6.67
N VAL A 523 -10.68 14.38 6.42
CA VAL A 523 -10.11 14.32 5.08
C VAL A 523 -9.74 12.88 4.80
N ASN A 524 -10.33 12.29 3.75
CA ASN A 524 -10.30 10.84 3.49
C ASN A 524 -10.94 10.07 4.65
N GLN A 525 -10.22 9.14 5.26
CA GLN A 525 -10.70 8.28 6.35
C GLN A 525 -9.84 8.41 7.61
N SER A 526 -10.28 7.77 8.70
CA SER A 526 -9.49 7.62 9.92
C SER A 526 -8.73 6.29 9.97
N TYR A 527 -7.61 6.26 10.68
CA TYR A 527 -6.75 5.08 10.81
C TYR A 527 -6.44 4.80 12.27
N ARG A 528 -6.43 3.53 12.66
CA ARG A 528 -6.04 3.15 14.03
C ARG A 528 -4.66 2.49 14.04
N LEU A 529 -3.74 3.08 14.79
CA LEU A 529 -2.42 2.49 15.03
C LEU A 529 -2.54 1.39 16.09
N ILE A 530 -2.19 0.18 15.68
CA ILE A 530 -2.20 -1.03 16.49
C ILE A 530 -0.77 -1.44 16.77
N ALA A 531 -0.48 -1.81 18.02
CA ALA A 531 0.81 -2.40 18.36
C ALA A 531 0.69 -3.34 19.55
N TYR A 532 1.52 -4.37 19.52
CA TYR A 532 1.74 -5.25 20.66
C TYR A 532 3.24 -5.40 20.97
N PRO A 533 3.71 -4.98 22.16
CA PRO A 533 2.98 -4.17 23.14
C PRO A 533 2.72 -2.73 22.63
N LYS A 534 1.73 -2.04 23.20
CA LYS A 534 1.40 -0.64 22.84
C LYS A 534 2.57 0.35 22.99
N SER A 535 3.59 0.01 23.78
CA SER A 535 4.79 0.83 23.96
C SER A 535 5.66 0.94 22.70
N LEU A 536 5.47 0.08 21.70
CA LEU A 536 6.27 0.13 20.46
C LEU A 536 6.00 1.36 19.60
N VAL A 537 4.87 2.04 19.83
CA VAL A 537 4.38 3.14 18.99
C VAL A 537 4.20 4.45 19.75
N THR A 538 4.76 4.58 20.95
CA THR A 538 4.76 5.85 21.70
C THR A 538 5.67 6.92 21.09
N GLU A 539 6.52 6.51 20.16
CA GLU A 539 7.41 7.33 19.36
C GLU A 539 7.30 6.88 17.89
N GLY A 540 7.84 7.67 16.96
CA GLY A 540 7.72 7.45 15.51
C GLY A 540 6.84 8.51 14.83
N SER A 541 6.69 8.40 13.50
CA SER A 541 5.95 9.36 12.67
C SER A 541 4.68 8.72 12.13
N ILE A 542 3.51 9.30 12.40
CA ILE A 542 2.27 8.97 11.69
C ILE A 542 2.11 9.92 10.51
N ASN A 543 1.78 9.37 9.34
CA ASN A 543 1.73 10.13 8.10
C ASN A 543 0.46 9.76 7.32
N ILE A 544 -0.28 10.77 6.86
CA ILE A 544 -1.51 10.60 6.08
C ILE A 544 -1.38 11.42 4.79
N ARG A 545 -1.51 10.74 3.66
CA ARG A 545 -1.53 11.32 2.32
C ARG A 545 -2.94 11.71 1.93
N PHE A 546 -3.09 12.88 1.31
CA PHE A 546 -4.37 13.37 0.81
C PHE A 546 -4.19 14.24 -0.43
N THR A 547 -5.22 14.34 -1.26
CA THR A 547 -5.21 15.20 -2.46
C THR A 547 -5.92 16.52 -2.13
N ALA A 548 -5.26 17.66 -2.40
CA ALA A 548 -5.84 18.98 -2.16
C ALA A 548 -6.89 19.39 -3.21
N ASP A 549 -6.88 18.77 -4.41
CA ASP A 549 -7.76 19.15 -5.53
C ASP A 549 -9.22 18.72 -5.41
N LEU A 550 -9.58 17.94 -4.38
CA LEU A 550 -10.98 17.73 -3.98
C LEU A 550 -11.69 19.03 -3.52
N LEU A 551 -10.97 20.17 -3.54
CA LEU A 551 -11.36 21.38 -2.86
C LEU A 551 -11.27 22.65 -3.73
N THR A 552 -11.39 22.55 -5.06
CA THR A 552 -11.27 23.70 -5.99
C THR A 552 -12.29 24.84 -5.80
N GLN A 553 -13.29 24.70 -4.92
CA GLN A 553 -14.07 25.85 -4.41
C GLN A 553 -14.06 26.00 -2.88
N ALA A 554 -13.70 24.94 -2.16
CA ALA A 554 -13.70 24.84 -0.69
C ALA A 554 -12.36 25.25 -0.06
N ALA A 555 -11.23 24.74 -0.55
CA ALA A 555 -9.90 24.97 0.01
C ALA A 555 -9.36 26.37 -0.26
N ALA A 556 -9.77 26.99 -1.38
CA ALA A 556 -9.48 28.40 -1.63
C ALA A 556 -10.01 29.33 -0.50
N GLN A 557 -10.97 28.85 0.31
CA GLN A 557 -11.51 29.55 1.47
C GLN A 557 -10.95 29.08 2.82
N VAL A 558 -10.37 27.87 2.86
CA VAL A 558 -9.90 27.23 4.09
C VAL A 558 -8.42 27.54 4.30
N GLY A 559 -7.56 27.55 3.29
CA GLY A 559 -6.12 27.77 3.47
C GLY A 559 -5.42 26.50 3.99
N GLU A 560 -4.23 26.22 3.45
CA GLU A 560 -3.43 25.02 3.75
C GLU A 560 -3.09 24.90 5.25
N ASP A 561 -3.09 26.02 5.97
CA ASP A 561 -2.85 26.11 7.40
C ASP A 561 -3.98 25.52 8.26
N LYS A 562 -5.06 25.00 7.68
CA LYS A 562 -6.16 24.40 8.46
C LYS A 562 -6.20 22.87 8.49
N TYR A 563 -5.42 22.18 7.67
CA TYR A 563 -5.29 20.72 7.75
C TYR A 563 -4.39 20.32 8.90
N ARG A 564 -4.91 19.56 9.86
CA ARG A 564 -4.13 19.10 11.03
C ARG A 564 -4.43 17.64 11.34
N LEU A 565 -3.39 16.91 11.70
CA LEU A 565 -3.55 15.58 12.28
C LEU A 565 -4.07 15.70 13.71
N TYR A 566 -5.03 14.85 14.05
CA TYR A 566 -5.56 14.70 15.39
C TYR A 566 -5.40 13.26 15.86
N PHE A 567 -5.21 13.10 17.16
CA PHE A 567 -5.16 11.81 17.85
C PHE A 567 -6.35 11.69 18.80
N TRP A 568 -7.09 10.59 18.70
CA TRP A 568 -8.15 10.20 19.62
C TRP A 568 -7.62 9.19 20.63
N ASP A 569 -7.60 9.59 21.91
CA ASP A 569 -7.08 8.79 23.03
C ASP A 569 -8.12 7.80 23.63
N GLY A 570 -9.29 7.67 23.00
CA GLY A 570 -10.44 6.93 23.54
C GLY A 570 -11.47 7.82 24.23
N LEU A 571 -11.14 9.08 24.52
CA LEU A 571 -12.02 10.04 25.22
C LEU A 571 -12.16 11.38 24.49
N ARG A 572 -11.07 11.88 23.88
CA ARG A 572 -11.06 13.18 23.20
C ARG A 572 -10.09 13.22 22.04
N TRP A 573 -10.41 14.07 21.06
CA TRP A 573 -9.50 14.46 20.00
C TRP A 573 -8.47 15.47 20.52
N ARG A 574 -7.20 15.27 20.19
CA ARG A 574 -6.11 16.21 20.46
C ARG A 574 -5.39 16.53 19.15
N GLN A 575 -5.27 17.81 18.84
CA GLN A 575 -4.50 18.27 17.69
C GLN A 575 -3.01 17.97 17.89
N LEU A 576 -2.37 17.46 16.84
CA LEU A 576 -0.94 17.20 16.79
C LEU A 576 -0.18 18.34 16.10
N LYS A 577 1.11 18.47 16.40
CA LYS A 577 1.99 19.34 15.62
C LYS A 577 2.22 18.69 14.26
N THR A 578 1.51 19.19 13.25
CA THR A 578 1.52 18.65 11.89
C THR A 578 2.50 19.42 11.01
N THR A 579 3.33 18.68 10.28
CA THR A 579 4.10 19.18 9.13
C THR A 579 3.36 18.78 7.86
N LEU A 580 3.25 19.71 6.90
CA LEU A 580 2.68 19.44 5.59
C LEU A 580 3.78 19.55 4.53
N THR A 581 3.93 18.54 3.68
CA THR A 581 4.85 18.56 2.53
C THR A 581 4.11 18.15 1.26
N THR A 582 4.37 18.82 0.16
CA THR A 582 3.83 18.47 -1.16
C THR A 582 4.61 17.33 -1.80
N GLU A 583 3.92 16.45 -2.51
CA GLU A 583 4.49 15.37 -3.31
C GLU A 583 4.33 15.69 -4.83
N PRO A 584 5.22 15.17 -5.71
CA PRO A 584 5.23 15.44 -7.14
C PRO A 584 3.97 15.02 -7.90
N ASP A 585 3.23 14.05 -7.36
CA ASP A 585 1.96 13.56 -7.89
C ASP A 585 0.77 14.48 -7.57
N GLY A 586 1.01 15.62 -6.90
CA GLY A 586 -0.02 16.58 -6.50
C GLY A 586 -0.69 16.23 -5.16
N ASN A 587 -0.28 15.13 -4.51
CA ASN A 587 -0.71 14.84 -3.15
C ASN A 587 0.05 15.68 -2.12
N TRP A 588 -0.52 15.74 -0.93
CA TRP A 588 0.08 16.30 0.26
C TRP A 588 0.28 15.20 1.28
N LEU A 589 1.41 15.25 1.97
CA LEU A 589 1.74 14.40 3.10
C LEU A 589 1.61 15.21 4.39
N ALA A 590 0.68 14.81 5.26
CA ALA A 590 0.59 15.31 6.62
C ALA A 590 1.33 14.37 7.57
N SER A 591 2.36 14.88 8.25
CA SER A 591 3.20 14.10 9.16
C SER A 591 3.16 14.67 10.59
N ALA A 592 3.11 13.80 11.59
CA ALA A 592 3.23 14.19 12.99
C ALA A 592 3.90 13.09 13.82
N GLN A 593 4.48 13.47 14.96
CA GLN A 593 4.95 12.51 15.95
C GLN A 593 3.76 11.71 16.50
N SER A 594 3.93 10.39 16.60
CA SER A 594 2.96 9.49 17.23
C SER A 594 2.81 9.78 18.72
N GLU A 595 1.58 9.62 19.21
CA GLU A 595 1.20 9.74 20.62
C GLU A 595 0.78 8.38 21.21
N GLY A 596 1.09 7.28 20.51
CA GLY A 596 0.78 5.92 20.92
C GLY A 596 -0.29 5.23 20.07
N ALA A 597 -0.67 4.02 20.49
CA ALA A 597 -1.76 3.28 19.86
C ALA A 597 -3.10 3.99 20.08
N GLY A 598 -3.88 4.17 19.00
CA GLY A 598 -5.14 4.91 19.01
C GLY A 598 -5.55 5.34 17.60
N VAL A 599 -6.57 6.19 17.48
CA VAL A 599 -7.10 6.62 16.18
C VAL A 599 -6.47 7.96 15.77
N TYR A 600 -6.02 8.03 14.52
CA TYR A 600 -5.45 9.20 13.87
C TYR A 600 -6.33 9.59 12.69
N ALA A 601 -6.59 10.88 12.54
CA ALA A 601 -7.34 11.41 11.41
C ALA A 601 -6.78 12.78 11.01
N LEU A 602 -6.81 13.06 9.70
CA LEU A 602 -6.58 14.40 9.19
C LEU A 602 -7.92 15.14 9.22
N LEU A 603 -8.00 16.22 10.01
CA LEU A 603 -9.22 17.01 10.13
C LEU A 603 -9.06 18.39 9.49
N THR A 604 -10.16 18.92 8.98
CA THR A 604 -10.30 20.29 8.51
C THR A 604 -11.56 20.91 9.09
N PRO A 605 -11.59 22.22 9.36
CA PRO A 605 -12.82 22.90 9.77
C PRO A 605 -13.92 22.71 8.72
N THR A 606 -15.13 22.42 9.17
CA THR A 606 -16.32 22.29 8.33
C THR A 606 -16.63 23.64 7.69
N LEU A 607 -16.86 23.63 6.37
CA LEU A 607 -17.25 24.83 5.64
C LEU A 607 -18.70 25.20 5.96
N ASP A 608 -18.92 26.43 6.46
CA ASP A 608 -20.26 26.99 6.62
C ASP A 608 -20.83 27.33 5.22
N THR A 609 -21.57 26.39 4.66
CA THR A 609 -22.26 26.55 3.38
C THR A 609 -23.49 27.46 3.47
N THR A 610 -23.93 27.84 4.68
CA THR A 610 -25.10 28.69 4.90
C THR A 610 -24.75 30.17 5.01
N ASN A 611 -23.48 30.51 5.24
CA ASN A 611 -23.02 31.89 5.36
C ASN A 611 -21.65 32.13 4.71
N PRO A 612 -21.58 32.26 3.36
CA PRO A 612 -20.33 32.40 2.60
C PRO A 612 -19.56 33.71 2.84
N THR A 613 -19.89 34.48 3.89
CA THR A 613 -19.34 35.82 4.15
C THR A 613 -18.30 35.89 5.26
N THR A 614 -18.06 34.79 5.99
CA THR A 614 -17.00 34.71 7.02
C THR A 614 -15.72 34.03 6.52
N SER A 615 -15.75 33.39 5.36
CA SER A 615 -14.56 32.91 4.67
C SER A 615 -13.85 34.08 4.00
N THR A 616 -12.70 34.45 4.54
CA THR A 616 -11.87 35.53 4.01
C THR A 616 -11.37 35.10 2.63
N LEU A 617 -11.90 35.71 1.57
CA LEU A 617 -11.49 35.45 0.20
C LEU A 617 -10.04 35.92 0.03
N TYR A 618 -9.07 35.00 -0.01
CA TYR A 618 -7.71 35.33 -0.42
C TYR A 618 -7.67 35.44 -1.94
N LEU A 619 -7.85 36.67 -2.46
CA LEU A 619 -7.52 36.96 -3.85
C LEU A 619 -5.99 36.93 -4.01
N PRO A 620 -5.43 36.23 -5.01
CA PRO A 620 -4.00 36.28 -5.27
C PRO A 620 -3.59 37.72 -5.57
N ILE A 621 -2.61 38.22 -4.83
CA ILE A 621 -1.98 39.51 -5.09
C ILE A 621 -1.23 39.37 -6.41
N ILE A 622 -1.82 39.86 -7.50
CA ILE A 622 -1.09 40.15 -8.73
C ILE A 622 -0.21 41.37 -8.42
N GLN A 623 1.08 41.16 -8.13
CA GLN A 623 2.06 42.24 -8.22
C GLN A 623 2.20 42.63 -9.69
N ARG A 624 1.97 43.91 -10.00
CA ARG A 624 2.26 44.52 -11.30
C ARG A 624 3.72 44.91 -11.43
#